data_AF-A0A928U5I3-F1
#
_entry.id   AF-A0A928U5I3-F1
#
_cell.length_a   1.000
_cell.length_b   1.000
_cell.length_c   1.000
_cell.angle_alpha   90.00
_cell.angle_beta   90.00
_cell.angle_gamma   90.00
#
_symmetry.space_group_name_H-M   'P 1'
#
loop_
_entity.id
_entity.type
_entity.pdbx_description
1 polymer ?
#
loop_
_entity_poly.entity_id
_entity_poly.type
_entity_poly.pdbx_seq_one_letter_code
_entity_poly.pdbx_strand_id
1 'polypeptide(L)'
;MVQYQLTLPLEKDLLQPLADEHDDCLRERLVAALSQDLDFHGQESSYASHNFHSFPAKFPPQLPQKFIQALTKPGDIVLDPMVGSGTTIVEAFLSGRQAIGFDIDPLALKLARVKVTPLPLAQVVHCGNKIIENASRAVDEDKDSIDQELTQAWDENTHKFIDYWFAAETQRELWALRREIRRVEDASIRAFFELAFSSIIITKSGGVSLAFDLAHTRPHRAKKVLSMDGRVVVQAEEAGLSADRLKVLTKRLRPAVGEFARRVQKNLEGIPVQPENAYSAQVTAGNAQNLPIPESYVNLIVTSPPYAANAIDYMRAHKFSLAWLGHPIDDLGQLRGEYIGGESTNSFSFEGLPAYTQNKANSIAERDEKKGRVLHRYYSEMTRTLREMYRVLKPDSAAIVVVGSSIIRGVDTETQNCLAEIGETIGFQVPKIGIRQLDRNRRMMPAGSKINRQSQIQQRMHEEYVIGYYKPTSTGDS
;
A
#
# COMPACT_ATOMS: atom_id res chain seq x y z
N MET A 1 19.51 -1.54 40.74
CA MET A 1 19.99 -0.47 39.85
C MET A 1 21.10 -1.03 38.99
N VAL A 2 20.78 -1.39 37.74
CA VAL A 2 21.75 -1.72 36.70
C VAL A 2 21.29 -0.94 35.48
N GLN A 3 22.02 0.13 35.14
CA GLN A 3 21.82 0.92 33.94
C GLN A 3 22.24 0.08 32.73
N TYR A 4 21.29 -0.28 31.87
CA TYR A 4 21.59 -0.67 30.51
C TYR A 4 21.24 0.49 29.59
N GLN A 5 22.27 1.28 29.30
CA GLN A 5 22.28 2.24 28.20
C GLN A 5 22.49 1.40 26.92
N LEU A 6 21.47 1.30 26.08
CA LEU A 6 21.57 0.66 24.76
C LEU A 6 21.09 1.64 23.70
N THR A 7 22.06 2.00 22.87
CA THR A 7 22.07 3.01 21.83
C THR A 7 21.25 2.54 20.62
N LEU A 8 20.24 3.31 20.24
CA LEU A 8 19.62 3.21 18.90
C LEU A 8 20.68 3.59 17.86
N PRO A 9 20.78 2.89 16.71
CA PRO A 9 21.49 3.41 15.55
C PRO A 9 20.59 4.46 14.89
N LEU A 10 20.49 5.62 15.52
CA LEU A 10 20.14 6.85 14.82
C LEU A 10 21.48 7.41 14.33
N GLU A 11 21.77 7.26 13.04
CA GLU A 11 22.67 8.19 12.39
C GLU A 11 22.13 9.60 12.67
N LYS A 12 22.78 10.31 13.58
CA LYS A 12 22.43 11.67 14.00
C LYS A 12 22.76 12.73 12.95
N ASP A 13 23.26 12.34 11.78
CA ASP A 13 23.68 13.26 10.71
C ASP A 13 22.58 13.55 9.67
N LEU A 14 21.33 13.15 9.89
CA LEU A 14 20.18 13.58 9.07
C LEU A 14 19.05 14.26 9.86
N LEU A 15 19.27 14.56 11.14
CA LEU A 15 18.34 15.34 11.96
C LEU A 15 19.07 16.56 12.52
N GLN A 16 19.39 17.51 11.64
CA GLN A 16 19.39 18.88 12.09
C GLN A 16 17.92 19.25 12.34
N PRO A 17 17.50 19.57 13.58
CA PRO A 17 16.35 20.45 13.70
C PRO A 17 16.69 21.66 12.83
N LEU A 18 15.91 21.93 11.79
CA LEU A 18 15.93 23.26 11.19
C LEU A 18 15.65 24.19 12.38
N ALA A 19 16.68 24.93 12.77
CA ALA A 19 16.60 25.87 13.86
C ALA A 19 15.34 26.73 13.66
N ASP A 20 14.66 27.05 14.76
CA ASP A 20 13.63 28.09 14.85
C ASP A 20 14.23 29.49 14.56
N GLU A 21 14.90 29.66 13.42
CA GLU A 21 15.59 30.87 12.99
C GLU A 21 15.21 31.33 11.58
N HIS A 22 14.19 30.74 10.96
CA HIS A 22 13.62 31.30 9.73
C HIS A 22 12.16 31.64 9.96
N ASP A 23 11.88 32.94 9.99
CA ASP A 23 10.56 33.58 9.90
C ASP A 23 9.91 33.35 8.51
N ASP A 24 10.34 32.31 7.80
CA ASP A 24 9.91 31.96 6.45
C ASP A 24 8.48 31.42 6.50
N CYS A 25 7.64 31.92 5.60
CA CYS A 25 6.26 31.47 5.52
C CYS A 25 6.19 29.98 5.14
N LEU A 26 5.11 29.28 5.51
CA LEU A 26 4.98 27.83 5.24
C LEU A 26 5.15 27.48 3.76
N ARG A 27 4.75 28.39 2.86
CA ARG A 27 4.95 28.28 1.41
C ARG A 27 6.43 28.23 1.02
N GLU A 28 7.30 29.01 1.66
CA GLU A 28 8.75 29.01 1.39
C GLU A 28 9.39 27.72 1.91
N ARG A 29 9.01 27.28 3.11
CA ARG A 29 9.42 25.97 3.65
C ARG A 29 9.02 24.81 2.74
N LEU A 30 7.81 24.87 2.17
CA LEU A 30 7.34 23.89 1.17
C LEU A 30 8.22 23.88 -0.08
N VAL A 31 8.51 25.05 -0.65
CA VAL A 31 9.39 25.18 -1.83
C VAL A 31 10.80 24.69 -1.53
N ALA A 32 11.35 25.04 -0.36
CA ALA A 32 12.66 24.59 0.08
C ALA A 32 12.70 23.06 0.20
N ALA A 33 11.72 22.44 0.87
CA ALA A 33 11.63 20.99 1.02
C ALA A 33 11.52 20.26 -0.33
N LEU A 34 10.75 20.80 -1.28
CA LEU A 34 10.60 20.24 -2.64
C LEU A 34 11.79 20.48 -3.56
N SER A 35 12.69 21.39 -3.19
CA SER A 35 13.90 21.70 -3.96
C SER A 35 15.11 20.85 -3.57
N GLN A 36 15.03 20.15 -2.45
CA GLN A 36 16.08 19.24 -1.99
C GLN A 36 15.98 17.88 -2.69
N ASP A 37 16.96 17.00 -2.44
CA ASP A 37 16.92 15.61 -2.88
C ASP A 37 15.71 14.86 -2.27
N LEU A 38 15.00 14.11 -3.11
CA LEU A 38 13.81 13.32 -2.79
C LEU A 38 14.00 11.83 -3.11
N ASP A 39 15.20 11.41 -3.51
CA ASP A 39 15.46 10.06 -4.02
C ASP A 39 15.63 9.05 -2.87
N PHE A 40 16.33 9.46 -1.81
CA PHE A 40 16.66 8.67 -0.62
C PHE A 40 17.40 7.37 -0.96
N HIS A 41 18.30 7.42 -1.95
CA HIS A 41 19.13 6.30 -2.34
C HIS A 41 20.02 5.83 -1.19
N GLY A 42 20.12 4.51 -1.01
CA GLY A 42 20.94 3.90 0.05
C GLY A 42 20.34 3.96 1.46
N GLN A 43 19.28 4.72 1.68
CA GLN A 43 18.64 4.82 3.00
C GLN A 43 17.80 3.58 3.31
N GLU A 44 17.83 3.18 4.59
CA GLU A 44 17.10 2.05 5.16
C GLU A 44 15.61 2.39 5.27
N SER A 45 14.72 1.60 4.67
CA SER A 45 13.27 1.87 4.64
C SER A 45 12.44 0.76 5.29
N SER A 46 13.08 -0.13 6.03
CA SER A 46 12.46 -1.31 6.64
C SER A 46 12.44 -1.28 8.17
N TYR A 47 12.89 -0.18 8.77
CA TYR A 47 12.77 0.14 10.18
C TYR A 47 11.31 0.22 10.66
N ALA A 48 11.14 0.13 11.99
CA ALA A 48 9.85 0.11 12.65
C ALA A 48 8.88 -0.88 11.96
N SER A 49 7.61 -0.51 11.83
CA SER A 49 6.58 -1.39 11.29
C SER A 49 6.48 -1.38 9.75
N HIS A 50 7.36 -0.66 9.03
CA HIS A 50 7.30 -0.51 7.56
C HIS A 50 7.47 -1.81 6.77
N ASN A 51 8.06 -2.83 7.38
CA ASN A 51 8.37 -4.13 6.76
C ASN A 51 7.37 -5.24 7.12
N PHE A 52 6.27 -4.92 7.82
CA PHE A 52 5.30 -5.92 8.28
C PHE A 52 4.62 -6.68 7.13
N HIS A 53 4.36 -5.98 6.03
CA HIS A 53 3.64 -6.52 4.88
C HIS A 53 4.17 -5.96 3.56
N SER A 54 4.18 -6.79 2.53
CA SER A 54 4.46 -6.39 1.15
C SER A 54 3.29 -5.54 0.62
N PHE A 55 3.58 -4.39 0.05
CA PHE A 55 2.56 -3.55 -0.59
C PHE A 55 3.20 -2.91 -1.82
N PRO A 56 2.57 -2.96 -3.00
CA PRO A 56 3.13 -2.39 -4.22
C PRO A 56 3.19 -0.86 -4.16
N ALA A 57 4.18 -0.29 -4.85
CA ALA A 57 4.33 1.16 -5.07
C ALA A 57 4.21 2.05 -3.82
N LYS A 58 4.87 1.64 -2.74
CA LYS A 58 5.09 2.50 -1.57
C LYS A 58 6.18 3.53 -1.88
N PHE A 59 5.95 4.79 -1.51
CA PHE A 59 7.07 5.72 -1.35
C PHE A 59 7.91 5.37 -0.10
N PRO A 60 9.21 5.72 -0.09
CA PRO A 60 10.07 5.47 1.07
C PRO A 60 9.59 6.28 2.29
N PRO A 61 9.72 5.75 3.53
CA PRO A 61 9.35 6.46 4.76
C PRO A 61 9.98 7.85 4.91
N GLN A 62 11.17 8.06 4.37
CA GLN A 62 11.86 9.34 4.45
C GLN A 62 11.15 10.48 3.71
N LEU A 63 10.37 10.15 2.67
CA LEU A 63 9.63 11.16 1.92
C LEU A 63 8.54 11.84 2.78
N PRO A 64 7.54 11.13 3.36
CA PRO A 64 6.59 11.78 4.25
C PRO A 64 7.26 12.33 5.51
N GLN A 65 8.27 11.65 6.07
CA GLN A 65 9.00 12.14 7.25
C GLN A 65 9.57 13.54 7.03
N LYS A 66 10.20 13.76 5.87
CA LYS A 66 10.77 15.05 5.47
C LYS A 66 9.71 16.16 5.50
N PHE A 67 8.55 15.94 4.88
CA PHE A 67 7.48 16.95 4.85
C PHE A 67 6.80 17.13 6.20
N ILE A 68 6.60 16.06 6.97
CA ILE A 68 6.04 16.13 8.33
C ILE A 68 6.93 16.99 9.22
N GLN A 69 8.24 16.74 9.23
CA GLN A 69 9.18 17.53 10.01
C GLN A 69 9.28 18.97 9.50
N ALA A 70 9.31 19.16 8.17
CA ALA A 70 9.49 20.46 7.56
C ALA A 70 8.24 21.35 7.56
N LEU A 71 7.03 20.82 7.79
CA LEU A 71 5.78 21.59 7.63
C LEU A 71 4.79 21.49 8.81
N THR A 72 5.13 20.75 9.86
CA THR A 72 4.27 20.60 11.05
C THR A 72 5.06 20.65 12.34
N LYS A 73 4.37 20.86 13.48
CA LYS A 73 4.90 20.75 14.83
C LYS A 73 4.36 19.48 15.52
N PRO A 74 5.02 18.95 16.56
CA PRO A 74 4.43 17.89 17.39
C PRO A 74 3.00 18.23 17.82
N GLY A 75 2.10 17.25 17.77
CA GLY A 75 0.67 17.42 18.06
C GLY A 75 -0.21 17.88 16.89
N ASP A 76 0.37 18.43 15.81
CA ASP A 76 -0.38 18.75 14.59
C ASP A 76 -0.99 17.51 13.94
N ILE A 77 -2.05 17.72 13.15
CA ILE A 77 -2.80 16.65 12.48
C ILE A 77 -2.28 16.44 11.06
N VAL A 78 -1.76 15.24 10.80
CA VAL A 78 -1.33 14.76 9.48
C VAL A 78 -2.37 13.78 8.94
N LEU A 79 -2.84 14.05 7.73
CA LEU A 79 -3.84 13.24 7.03
C LEU A 79 -3.24 12.49 5.85
N ASP A 80 -3.62 11.23 5.71
CA ASP A 80 -3.47 10.43 4.49
C ASP A 80 -4.85 9.92 4.04
N PRO A 81 -5.50 10.55 3.03
CA PRO A 81 -6.85 10.18 2.60
C PRO A 81 -6.89 8.90 1.76
N MET A 82 -5.74 8.34 1.39
CA MET A 82 -5.59 7.09 0.62
C MET A 82 -4.45 6.27 1.22
N VAL A 83 -4.69 5.80 2.44
CA VAL A 83 -3.68 5.37 3.40
C VAL A 83 -2.77 4.25 2.90
N GLY A 84 -3.29 3.35 2.04
CA GLY A 84 -2.60 2.20 1.51
C GLY A 84 -1.83 1.43 2.59
N SER A 85 -0.51 1.34 2.44
CA SER A 85 0.36 0.63 3.40
C SER A 85 0.63 1.36 4.71
N GLY A 86 0.12 2.58 4.85
CA GLY A 86 0.24 3.40 6.04
C GLY A 86 1.64 3.95 6.28
N THR A 87 2.36 4.36 5.25
CA THR A 87 3.70 4.95 5.44
C THR A 87 3.60 6.33 6.09
N THR A 88 2.71 7.21 5.59
CA THR A 88 2.51 8.57 6.15
C THR A 88 2.11 8.52 7.62
N ILE A 89 1.10 7.72 7.98
CA ILE A 89 0.61 7.70 9.37
C ILE A 89 1.62 7.11 10.35
N VAL A 90 2.47 6.17 9.91
CA VAL A 90 3.56 5.65 10.74
C VAL A 90 4.57 6.74 11.00
N GLU A 91 4.98 7.49 9.97
CA GLU A 91 5.94 8.59 10.16
C GLU A 91 5.36 9.74 10.97
N ALA A 92 4.07 10.05 10.82
CA ALA A 92 3.39 11.02 11.65
C ALA A 92 3.35 10.56 13.12
N PHE A 93 3.00 9.29 13.36
CA PHE A 93 2.99 8.69 14.68
C PHE A 93 4.38 8.70 15.34
N LEU A 94 5.41 8.25 14.62
CA LEU A 94 6.80 8.25 15.10
C LEU A 94 7.34 9.66 15.34
N SER A 95 6.85 10.65 14.59
CA SER A 95 7.20 12.06 14.76
C SER A 95 6.36 12.76 15.84
N GLY A 96 5.49 12.06 16.57
CA GLY A 96 4.65 12.67 17.61
C GLY A 96 3.58 13.63 17.06
N ARG A 97 3.03 13.35 15.87
CA ARG A 97 1.86 14.04 15.30
C ARG A 97 0.60 13.19 15.48
N GLN A 98 -0.56 13.82 15.43
CA GLN A 98 -1.83 13.12 15.31
C GLN A 98 -1.97 12.62 13.87
N ALA A 99 -2.15 11.31 13.69
CA ALA A 99 -2.25 10.72 12.36
C ALA A 99 -3.70 10.31 12.06
N ILE A 100 -4.22 10.73 10.91
CA ILE A 100 -5.53 10.33 10.42
C ILE A 100 -5.37 9.67 9.05
N GLY A 101 -5.94 8.48 8.86
CA GLY A 101 -5.86 7.72 7.62
C GLY A 101 -7.22 7.20 7.15
N PHE A 102 -7.50 7.32 5.86
CA PHE A 102 -8.69 6.72 5.23
C PHE A 102 -8.31 5.84 4.06
N ASP A 103 -9.09 4.77 3.86
CA ASP A 103 -9.01 3.92 2.67
C ASP A 103 -10.33 3.16 2.52
N ILE A 104 -10.61 2.71 1.31
CA ILE A 104 -11.74 1.80 1.04
C ILE A 104 -11.31 0.34 1.18
N ASP A 105 -10.01 0.05 1.10
CA ASP A 105 -9.44 -1.29 1.10
C ASP A 105 -9.33 -1.87 2.52
N PRO A 106 -10.07 -2.95 2.85
CA PRO A 106 -10.04 -3.54 4.19
C PRO A 106 -8.65 -4.05 4.60
N LEU A 107 -7.83 -4.49 3.64
CA LEU A 107 -6.48 -4.96 3.92
C LEU A 107 -5.54 -3.78 4.20
N ALA A 108 -5.65 -2.70 3.41
CA ALA A 108 -4.91 -1.46 3.66
C ALA A 108 -5.21 -0.90 5.06
N LEU A 109 -6.49 -0.81 5.43
CA LEU A 109 -6.93 -0.37 6.75
C LEU A 109 -6.35 -1.24 7.87
N LYS A 110 -6.42 -2.57 7.74
CA LYS A 110 -5.87 -3.50 8.73
C LYS A 110 -4.35 -3.33 8.87
N LEU A 111 -3.65 -3.27 7.75
CA LEU A 111 -2.20 -3.05 7.70
C LEU A 111 -1.80 -1.74 8.39
N ALA A 112 -2.41 -0.63 7.98
CA ALA A 112 -2.16 0.70 8.52
C ALA A 112 -2.38 0.76 10.04
N ARG A 113 -3.49 0.19 10.55
CA ARG A 113 -3.80 0.12 11.99
C ARG A 113 -2.74 -0.63 12.79
N VAL A 114 -2.40 -1.85 12.36
CA VAL A 114 -1.42 -2.69 13.07
C VAL A 114 -0.06 -2.00 13.15
N LYS A 115 0.35 -1.30 12.08
CA LYS A 115 1.64 -0.60 12.02
C LYS A 115 1.79 0.54 13.03
N VAL A 116 0.69 1.10 13.54
CA VAL A 116 0.67 2.22 14.50
C VAL A 116 0.10 1.81 15.86
N THR A 117 -0.06 0.50 16.12
CA THR A 117 -0.58 -0.02 17.39
C THR A 117 0.54 -0.62 18.21
N PRO A 118 0.95 0.01 19.33
CA PRO A 118 1.88 -0.60 20.28
C PRO A 118 1.29 -1.88 20.88
N LEU A 119 2.13 -2.89 21.09
CA LEU A 119 1.69 -4.19 21.62
C LEU A 119 2.59 -4.67 22.76
N PRO A 120 2.04 -5.37 23.78
CA PRO A 120 2.82 -5.96 24.85
C PRO A 120 3.64 -7.16 24.34
N LEU A 121 4.94 -6.92 24.07
CA LEU A 121 5.81 -7.88 23.39
C LEU A 121 5.79 -9.29 24.01
N ALA A 122 5.81 -9.40 25.34
CA ALA A 122 5.78 -10.70 26.02
C ALA A 122 4.50 -11.49 25.72
N GLN A 123 3.35 -10.83 25.64
CA GLN A 123 2.08 -11.47 25.31
C GLN A 123 2.04 -11.86 23.83
N VAL A 124 2.54 -11.00 22.93
CA VAL A 124 2.63 -11.33 21.50
C VAL A 124 3.52 -12.55 21.29
N VAL A 125 4.69 -12.62 21.92
CA VAL A 125 5.58 -13.79 21.83
C VAL A 125 4.88 -15.05 22.34
N HIS A 126 4.24 -14.97 23.52
CA HIS A 126 3.52 -16.10 24.10
C HIS A 126 2.39 -16.61 23.18
N CYS A 127 1.54 -15.71 22.69
CA CYS A 127 0.46 -16.05 21.76
C CYS A 127 1.00 -16.63 20.45
N GLY A 128 2.08 -16.06 19.92
CA GLY A 128 2.69 -16.50 18.67
C GLY A 128 3.19 -17.94 18.75
N ASN A 129 3.91 -18.29 19.81
CA ASN A 129 4.38 -19.66 20.05
C ASN A 129 3.20 -20.64 20.15
N LYS A 130 2.17 -20.29 20.93
CA LYS A 130 0.97 -21.12 21.09
C LYS A 130 0.23 -21.35 19.77
N ILE A 131 0.08 -20.31 18.93
CA ILE A 131 -0.54 -20.42 17.60
C ILE A 131 0.24 -21.41 16.74
N ILE A 132 1.57 -21.26 16.69
CA ILE A 132 2.43 -22.09 15.83
C ILE A 132 2.40 -23.55 16.29
N GLU A 133 2.58 -23.81 17.59
CA GLU A 133 2.56 -25.16 18.17
C GLU A 133 1.22 -25.86 17.94
N ASN A 134 0.10 -25.18 18.21
CA ASN A 134 -1.22 -25.74 18.04
C ASN A 134 -1.57 -25.96 16.57
N ALA A 135 -1.21 -25.03 15.68
CA ALA A 135 -1.47 -25.18 14.25
C ALA A 135 -0.66 -26.34 13.67
N SER A 136 0.62 -26.47 14.02
CA SER A 136 1.46 -27.60 13.61
C SER A 136 0.85 -28.94 14.05
N ARG A 137 0.47 -29.05 15.32
CA ARG A 137 -0.16 -30.27 15.86
C ARG A 137 -1.48 -30.59 15.16
N ALA A 138 -2.33 -29.60 14.92
CA ALA A 138 -3.61 -29.78 14.25
C ALA A 138 -3.45 -30.28 12.81
N VAL A 139 -2.43 -29.80 12.09
CA VAL A 139 -2.14 -30.26 10.72
C VAL A 139 -1.79 -31.75 10.70
N ASP A 140 -1.19 -32.29 11.75
CA ASP A 140 -0.80 -33.70 11.83
C ASP A 140 -1.90 -34.60 12.39
N GLU A 141 -2.57 -34.16 13.46
CA GLU A 141 -3.46 -34.97 14.30
C GLU A 141 -4.95 -34.77 14.00
N ASP A 142 -5.35 -33.68 13.33
CA ASP A 142 -6.75 -33.21 13.25
C ASP A 142 -7.20 -32.92 11.79
N LYS A 143 -6.67 -33.68 10.84
CA LYS A 143 -6.89 -33.46 9.39
C LYS A 143 -8.36 -33.56 8.99
N ASP A 144 -9.06 -34.57 9.51
CA ASP A 144 -10.46 -34.82 9.15
C ASP A 144 -11.38 -33.69 9.62
N SER A 145 -11.17 -33.16 10.83
CA SER A 145 -11.92 -32.00 11.33
C SER A 145 -11.64 -30.76 10.48
N ILE A 146 -10.37 -30.52 10.13
CA ILE A 146 -9.99 -29.39 9.27
C ILE A 146 -10.67 -29.49 7.89
N ASP A 147 -10.66 -30.66 7.27
CA ASP A 147 -11.27 -30.87 5.95
C ASP A 147 -12.80 -30.67 6.01
N GLN A 148 -13.44 -31.12 7.09
CA GLN A 148 -14.87 -30.87 7.32
C GLN A 148 -15.17 -29.37 7.49
N GLU A 149 -14.37 -28.65 8.29
CA GLU A 149 -14.50 -27.21 8.50
C GLU A 149 -14.29 -26.42 7.20
N LEU A 150 -13.29 -26.78 6.39
CA LEU A 150 -12.99 -26.15 5.10
C LEU A 150 -14.16 -26.21 4.12
N THR A 151 -14.86 -27.36 4.07
CA THR A 151 -16.02 -27.57 3.18
C THR A 151 -17.16 -26.59 3.47
N GLN A 152 -17.26 -26.09 4.70
CA GLN A 152 -18.32 -25.18 5.16
C GLN A 152 -17.83 -23.75 5.39
N ALA A 153 -16.55 -23.48 5.11
CA ALA A 153 -15.89 -22.24 5.50
C ALA A 153 -16.34 -21.02 4.69
N TRP A 154 -16.86 -21.23 3.48
CA TRP A 154 -17.13 -20.17 2.51
C TRP A 154 -18.34 -20.49 1.62
N ASP A 155 -18.88 -19.46 0.97
CA ASP A 155 -19.83 -19.62 -0.13
C ASP A 155 -19.19 -20.34 -1.34
N GLU A 156 -20.02 -20.84 -2.27
CA GLU A 156 -19.58 -21.64 -3.41
C GLU A 156 -18.53 -20.92 -4.28
N ASN A 157 -18.71 -19.63 -4.53
CA ASN A 157 -17.82 -18.84 -5.38
C ASN A 157 -16.47 -18.64 -4.70
N THR A 158 -16.47 -18.32 -3.41
CA THR A 158 -15.25 -18.18 -2.63
C THR A 158 -14.53 -19.53 -2.48
N HIS A 159 -15.26 -20.63 -2.27
CA HIS A 159 -14.67 -21.97 -2.20
C HIS A 159 -13.95 -22.34 -3.51
N LYS A 160 -14.59 -22.11 -4.67
CA LYS A 160 -13.96 -22.32 -5.99
C LYS A 160 -12.69 -21.50 -6.17
N PHE A 161 -12.68 -20.26 -5.66
CA PHE A 161 -11.49 -19.42 -5.70
C PHE A 161 -10.36 -19.97 -4.83
N ILE A 162 -10.66 -20.43 -3.61
CA ILE A 162 -9.67 -21.05 -2.72
C ILE A 162 -9.08 -22.32 -3.36
N ASP A 163 -9.92 -23.22 -3.87
CA ASP A 163 -9.48 -24.45 -4.55
C ASP A 163 -8.62 -24.19 -5.77
N TYR A 164 -8.93 -23.13 -6.52
CA TYR A 164 -8.16 -22.76 -7.68
C TYR A 164 -6.75 -22.28 -7.32
N TRP A 165 -6.61 -21.54 -6.22
CA TRP A 165 -5.37 -20.84 -5.87
C TRP A 165 -4.53 -21.49 -4.78
N PHE A 166 -5.05 -22.46 -4.02
CA PHE A 166 -4.36 -23.09 -2.90
C PHE A 166 -4.51 -24.61 -2.96
N ALA A 167 -3.38 -25.32 -2.88
CA ALA A 167 -3.38 -26.77 -2.80
C ALA A 167 -4.00 -27.25 -1.47
N ALA A 168 -4.62 -28.42 -1.46
CA ALA A 168 -5.35 -28.94 -0.28
C ALA A 168 -4.47 -29.00 0.98
N GLU A 169 -3.21 -29.41 0.86
CA GLU A 169 -2.25 -29.39 1.96
C GLU A 169 -2.00 -27.98 2.50
N THR A 170 -1.89 -26.99 1.62
CA THR A 170 -1.75 -25.58 2.04
C THR A 170 -3.04 -25.08 2.69
N GLN A 171 -4.21 -25.44 2.15
CA GLN A 171 -5.48 -25.02 2.71
C GLN A 171 -5.61 -25.48 4.17
N ARG A 172 -5.22 -26.73 4.47
CA ARG A 172 -5.21 -27.27 5.84
C ARG A 172 -4.30 -26.48 6.77
N GLU A 173 -3.07 -26.19 6.36
CA GLU A 173 -2.13 -25.41 7.17
C GLU A 173 -2.63 -23.98 7.42
N LEU A 174 -3.15 -23.31 6.39
CA LEU A 174 -3.71 -21.96 6.51
C LEU A 174 -4.95 -21.94 7.40
N TRP A 175 -5.80 -22.96 7.31
CA TRP A 175 -6.97 -23.10 8.16
C TRP A 175 -6.60 -23.33 9.63
N ALA A 176 -5.65 -24.23 9.90
CA ALA A 176 -5.14 -24.48 11.24
C ALA A 176 -4.60 -23.20 11.89
N LEU A 177 -3.81 -22.41 11.16
CA LEU A 177 -3.34 -21.10 11.62
C LEU A 177 -4.52 -20.16 11.91
N ARG A 178 -5.46 -20.02 10.97
CA ARG A 178 -6.62 -19.13 11.12
C ARG A 178 -7.46 -19.50 12.34
N ARG A 179 -7.65 -20.79 12.61
CA ARG A 179 -8.37 -21.30 13.78
C ARG A 179 -7.73 -20.84 15.08
N GLU A 180 -6.41 -20.97 15.21
CA GLU A 180 -5.68 -20.53 16.41
C GLU A 180 -5.61 -19.01 16.54
N ILE A 181 -5.42 -18.27 15.44
CA ILE A 181 -5.44 -16.80 15.44
C ILE A 181 -6.78 -16.27 15.96
N ARG A 182 -7.90 -16.87 15.55
CA ARG A 182 -9.25 -16.49 16.02
C ARG A 182 -9.46 -16.71 17.52
N ARG A 183 -8.71 -17.62 18.15
CA ARG A 183 -8.77 -17.89 19.58
C ARG A 183 -8.00 -16.87 20.43
N VAL A 184 -7.20 -16.00 19.81
CA VAL A 184 -6.56 -14.88 20.52
C VAL A 184 -7.63 -13.89 20.96
N GLU A 185 -7.76 -13.64 22.26
CA GLU A 185 -8.81 -12.80 22.83
C GLU A 185 -8.58 -11.31 22.52
N ASP A 186 -7.37 -10.81 22.77
CA ASP A 186 -7.00 -9.42 22.51
C ASP A 186 -7.07 -9.11 21.01
N ALA A 187 -7.89 -8.12 20.65
CA ALA A 187 -8.17 -7.77 19.27
C ALA A 187 -6.95 -7.19 18.53
N SER A 188 -6.08 -6.47 19.23
CA SER A 188 -4.89 -5.83 18.67
C SER A 188 -3.79 -6.87 18.40
N ILE A 189 -3.58 -7.79 19.36
CA ILE A 189 -2.68 -8.93 19.18
C ILE A 189 -3.20 -9.86 18.08
N ARG A 190 -4.52 -10.13 18.05
CA ARG A 190 -5.14 -10.92 16.97
C ARG A 190 -4.92 -10.27 15.61
N ALA A 191 -5.14 -8.95 15.49
CA ALA A 191 -4.91 -8.21 14.24
C ALA A 191 -3.45 -8.26 13.77
N PHE A 192 -2.49 -8.25 14.69
CA PHE A 192 -1.07 -8.45 14.38
C PHE A 192 -0.81 -9.81 13.72
N PHE A 193 -1.38 -10.89 14.26
CA PHE A 193 -1.25 -12.22 13.68
C PHE A 193 -2.03 -12.39 12.37
N GLU A 194 -3.22 -11.80 12.25
CA GLU A 194 -3.95 -11.76 10.98
C GLU A 194 -3.14 -11.06 9.88
N LEU A 195 -2.39 -10.00 10.23
CA LEU A 195 -1.51 -9.32 9.30
C LEU A 195 -0.30 -10.19 8.90
N ALA A 196 0.33 -10.85 9.88
CA ALA A 196 1.42 -11.79 9.61
C ALA A 196 0.94 -12.92 8.67
N PHE A 197 -0.25 -13.47 8.94
CA PHE A 197 -0.92 -14.47 8.12
C PHE A 197 -1.21 -13.96 6.69
N SER A 198 -1.75 -12.75 6.54
CA SER A 198 -1.96 -12.15 5.21
C SER A 198 -0.64 -12.02 4.43
N SER A 199 0.44 -11.66 5.10
CA SER A 199 1.72 -11.37 4.43
C SER A 199 2.44 -12.61 3.90
N ILE A 200 2.10 -13.81 4.38
CA ILE A 200 2.61 -15.07 3.83
C ILE A 200 1.83 -15.53 2.60
N ILE A 201 0.61 -14.99 2.40
CA ILE A 201 -0.20 -15.21 1.19
C ILE A 201 0.31 -14.32 0.05
N ILE A 202 0.60 -13.04 0.31
CA ILE A 202 1.06 -12.06 -0.69
C ILE A 202 2.59 -12.06 -0.79
N THR A 203 3.14 -12.97 -1.60
CA THR A 203 4.59 -13.12 -1.79
C THR A 203 5.05 -12.72 -3.20
N LYS A 204 6.29 -12.22 -3.30
CA LYS A 204 6.93 -11.85 -4.58
C LYS A 204 7.49 -13.05 -5.36
N SER A 205 7.93 -14.11 -4.66
CA SER A 205 8.45 -15.34 -5.26
C SER A 205 8.33 -16.50 -4.27
N GLY A 206 8.00 -17.71 -4.75
CA GLY A 206 7.65 -18.82 -3.86
C GLY A 206 6.42 -18.49 -3.00
N GLY A 207 6.16 -19.28 -1.96
CA GLY A 207 5.10 -18.99 -0.99
C GLY A 207 4.03 -20.08 -0.94
N VAL A 208 2.91 -19.74 -0.31
CA VAL A 208 1.87 -20.71 0.07
C VAL A 208 0.80 -20.90 -1.02
N SER A 209 0.62 -19.93 -1.91
CA SER A 209 -0.35 -20.00 -3.01
C SER A 209 0.23 -20.62 -4.29
N LEU A 210 -0.65 -21.02 -5.21
CA LEU A 210 -0.32 -21.48 -6.56
C LEU A 210 -0.05 -20.32 -7.54
N ALA A 211 -0.11 -19.06 -7.10
CA ALA A 211 0.17 -17.88 -7.93
C ALA A 211 1.68 -17.60 -8.02
N PHE A 212 2.17 -17.16 -9.19
CA PHE A 212 3.59 -16.82 -9.39
C PHE A 212 3.97 -15.42 -8.90
N ASP A 213 3.09 -14.44 -9.10
CA ASP A 213 3.37 -13.01 -8.99
C ASP A 213 2.19 -12.24 -8.38
N LEU A 214 2.02 -12.32 -7.05
CA LEU A 214 0.89 -11.63 -6.39
C LEU A 214 1.13 -10.15 -6.12
N ALA A 215 2.38 -9.71 -6.07
CA ALA A 215 2.68 -8.39 -5.52
C ALA A 215 2.51 -7.21 -6.48
N HIS A 216 2.39 -7.42 -7.81
CA HIS A 216 2.55 -6.32 -8.78
C HIS A 216 1.64 -6.38 -10.02
N THR A 217 1.02 -7.53 -10.32
CA THR A 217 0.37 -7.78 -11.63
C THR A 217 -0.83 -8.70 -11.50
N ARG A 218 -1.53 -8.95 -12.62
CA ARG A 218 -2.52 -10.04 -12.70
C ARG A 218 -1.83 -11.35 -12.31
N PRO A 219 -2.29 -12.07 -11.26
CA PRO A 219 -1.61 -13.25 -10.80
C PRO A 219 -1.69 -14.36 -11.84
N HIS A 220 -0.54 -14.94 -12.17
CA HIS A 220 -0.46 -16.10 -13.05
C HIS A 220 -0.42 -17.38 -12.23
N ARG A 221 -1.28 -18.34 -12.54
CA ARG A 221 -1.24 -19.67 -11.90
C ARG A 221 -0.04 -20.45 -12.37
N ALA A 222 0.61 -21.15 -11.44
CA ALA A 222 1.77 -21.96 -11.74
C ALA A 222 1.42 -23.18 -12.60
N LYS A 223 2.22 -23.42 -13.64
CA LYS A 223 2.02 -24.55 -14.58
C LYS A 223 2.58 -25.86 -14.06
N LYS A 224 3.65 -25.80 -13.26
CA LYS A 224 4.20 -26.95 -12.52
C LYS A 224 4.45 -26.54 -11.08
N VAL A 225 3.92 -27.31 -10.15
CA VAL A 225 4.07 -27.06 -8.71
C VAL A 225 4.58 -28.31 -8.03
N LEU A 226 5.64 -28.15 -7.24
CA LEU A 226 6.17 -29.20 -6.38
C LEU A 226 5.86 -28.88 -4.92
N SER A 227 5.53 -29.91 -4.15
CA SER A 227 5.56 -29.86 -2.69
C SER A 227 7.02 -29.75 -2.20
N MET A 228 7.21 -29.54 -0.89
CA MET A 228 8.55 -29.50 -0.29
C MET A 228 9.33 -30.80 -0.52
N ASP A 229 8.69 -31.95 -0.41
CA ASP A 229 9.29 -33.28 -0.63
C ASP A 229 9.46 -33.65 -2.11
N GLY A 230 9.09 -32.76 -3.04
CA GLY A 230 9.32 -32.93 -4.48
C GLY A 230 8.21 -33.68 -5.23
N ARG A 231 7.09 -34.03 -4.57
CA ARG A 231 5.90 -34.54 -5.25
C ARG A 231 5.29 -33.46 -6.14
N VAL A 232 4.74 -33.87 -7.27
CA VAL A 232 4.03 -32.97 -8.19
C VAL A 232 2.63 -32.71 -7.65
N VAL A 233 2.32 -31.46 -7.35
CA VAL A 233 1.03 -30.99 -6.83
C VAL A 233 0.13 -30.49 -7.97
N VAL A 234 0.73 -29.81 -8.96
CA VAL A 234 0.04 -29.33 -10.16
C VAL A 234 0.93 -29.56 -11.38
N GLN A 235 0.35 -30.06 -12.47
CA GLN A 235 0.99 -30.12 -13.78
C GLN A 235 -0.06 -29.84 -14.87
N ALA A 236 0.12 -28.75 -15.62
CA ALA A 236 -0.72 -28.45 -16.78
C ALA A 236 -0.31 -29.32 -17.98
N GLU A 237 -1.28 -29.70 -18.84
CA GLU A 237 -1.01 -30.47 -20.06
C GLU A 237 0.01 -29.77 -20.98
N GLU A 238 0.95 -30.56 -21.50
CA GLU A 238 2.16 -30.10 -22.18
C GLU A 238 1.89 -29.59 -23.60
N ALA A 239 1.60 -28.30 -23.74
CA ALA A 239 1.72 -27.64 -25.05
C ALA A 239 3.14 -27.06 -25.23
N GLY A 240 4.11 -27.92 -25.55
CA GLY A 240 5.36 -27.55 -26.25
C GLY A 240 6.37 -26.66 -25.51
N LEU A 241 6.47 -26.72 -24.17
CA LEU A 241 7.49 -25.97 -23.42
C LEU A 241 8.80 -26.76 -23.30
N SER A 242 9.94 -26.13 -23.60
CA SER A 242 11.26 -26.75 -23.40
C SER A 242 11.56 -27.04 -21.93
N ALA A 243 12.41 -28.04 -21.66
CA ALA A 243 12.81 -28.44 -20.30
C ALA A 243 13.37 -27.28 -19.45
N ASP A 244 14.14 -26.37 -20.07
CA ASP A 244 14.67 -25.18 -19.40
C ASP A 244 13.59 -24.17 -19.02
N ARG A 245 12.57 -23.98 -19.87
CA ARG A 245 11.42 -23.12 -19.54
C ARG A 245 10.57 -23.74 -18.44
N LEU A 246 10.39 -25.06 -18.43
CA LEU A 246 9.69 -25.76 -17.36
C LEU A 246 10.39 -25.61 -16.01
N LYS A 247 11.73 -25.63 -15.97
CA LYS A 247 12.50 -25.42 -14.74
C LYS A 247 12.28 -24.03 -14.14
N VAL A 248 12.23 -22.99 -14.98
CA VAL A 248 11.95 -21.60 -14.55
C VAL A 248 10.50 -21.41 -14.12
N LEU A 249 9.57 -22.17 -14.69
CA LEU A 249 8.13 -22.14 -14.39
C LEU A 249 7.70 -23.20 -13.36
N THR A 250 8.63 -23.79 -12.63
CA THR A 250 8.34 -24.71 -11.53
C THR A 250 8.33 -23.95 -10.21
N LYS A 251 7.18 -23.90 -9.54
CA LYS A 251 7.06 -23.33 -8.20
C LYS A 251 7.22 -24.44 -7.15
N ARG A 252 7.91 -24.15 -6.05
CA ARG A 252 7.90 -25.01 -4.85
C ARG A 252 7.03 -24.35 -3.78
N LEU A 253 6.01 -25.06 -3.31
CA LEU A 253 5.19 -24.63 -2.19
C LEU A 253 6.00 -24.67 -0.91
N ARG A 254 5.79 -23.66 -0.06
CA ARG A 254 6.42 -23.59 1.26
C ARG A 254 5.36 -23.86 2.32
N PRO A 255 5.69 -24.59 3.41
CA PRO A 255 4.75 -24.85 4.50
C PRO A 255 4.28 -23.54 5.11
N ALA A 256 2.96 -23.34 5.14
CA ALA A 256 2.36 -22.10 5.60
C ALA A 256 2.65 -21.85 7.09
N VAL A 257 2.64 -22.88 7.95
CA VAL A 257 2.97 -22.72 9.38
C VAL A 257 4.42 -22.24 9.55
N GLY A 258 5.35 -22.79 8.76
CA GLY A 258 6.76 -22.38 8.78
C GLY A 258 7.00 -20.98 8.23
N GLU A 259 6.30 -20.58 7.15
CA GLU A 259 6.35 -19.20 6.66
C GLU A 259 5.77 -18.21 7.67
N PHE A 260 4.67 -18.59 8.33
CA PHE A 260 4.02 -17.79 9.36
C PHE A 260 4.95 -17.55 10.54
N ALA A 261 5.59 -18.59 11.07
CA ALA A 261 6.55 -18.48 12.17
C ALA A 261 7.70 -17.50 11.84
N ARG A 262 8.31 -17.66 10.66
CA ARG A 262 9.38 -16.76 10.18
C ARG A 262 8.90 -15.32 10.02
N ARG A 263 7.66 -15.13 9.56
CA ARG A 263 7.07 -13.81 9.44
C ARG A 263 6.79 -13.17 10.80
N VAL A 264 6.22 -13.91 11.74
CA VAL A 264 5.96 -13.42 13.11
C VAL A 264 7.28 -12.95 13.72
N GLN A 265 8.33 -13.77 13.68
CA GLN A 265 9.65 -13.41 14.20
C GLN A 265 10.16 -12.09 13.61
N LYS A 266 10.10 -11.94 12.28
CA LYS A 266 10.51 -10.70 11.61
C LYS A 266 9.66 -9.50 12.01
N ASN A 267 8.36 -9.67 12.17
CA ASN A 267 7.46 -8.58 12.54
C ASN A 267 7.63 -8.16 14.01
N LEU A 268 8.07 -9.06 14.91
CA LEU A 268 8.36 -8.71 16.31
C LEU A 268 9.44 -7.62 16.42
N GLU A 269 10.42 -7.61 15.52
CA GLU A 269 11.52 -6.63 15.49
C GLU A 269 11.05 -5.18 15.23
N GLY A 270 9.86 -5.02 14.63
CA GLY A 270 9.32 -3.73 14.21
C GLY A 270 8.06 -3.29 14.95
N ILE A 271 7.67 -3.98 16.03
CA ILE A 271 6.51 -3.56 16.85
C ILE A 271 6.79 -2.16 17.40
N PRO A 272 5.89 -1.18 17.18
CA PRO A 272 6.10 0.16 17.68
C PRO A 272 6.11 0.14 19.20
N VAL A 273 7.15 0.74 19.78
CA VAL A 273 7.19 1.03 21.22
C VAL A 273 6.27 2.22 21.47
N GLN A 274 5.45 2.16 22.53
CA GLN A 274 4.57 3.28 22.90
C GLN A 274 5.43 4.50 23.29
N PRO A 275 5.39 5.60 22.53
CA PRO A 275 6.05 6.84 22.94
C PRO A 275 5.41 7.42 24.20
N GLU A 276 6.21 8.00 25.11
CA GLU A 276 5.71 8.64 26.35
C GLU A 276 4.70 9.77 26.07
N ASN A 277 4.77 10.39 24.88
CA ASN A 277 3.89 11.47 24.41
C ASN A 277 3.15 11.11 23.12
N ALA A 278 2.85 9.83 22.86
CA ALA A 278 2.22 9.45 21.61
C ALA A 278 0.78 9.96 21.50
N TYR A 279 0.56 10.78 20.48
CA TYR A 279 -0.77 11.05 19.98
C TYR A 279 -1.36 9.80 19.31
N SER A 280 -2.68 9.66 19.35
CA SER A 280 -3.38 8.55 18.72
C SER A 280 -3.28 8.60 17.20
N ALA A 281 -3.09 7.46 16.55
CA ALA A 281 -3.32 7.29 15.13
C ALA A 281 -4.72 6.71 14.89
N GLN A 282 -5.51 7.35 14.04
CA GLN A 282 -6.87 6.93 13.69
C GLN A 282 -6.90 6.53 12.23
N VAL A 283 -7.23 5.27 11.95
CA VAL A 283 -7.36 4.75 10.59
C VAL A 283 -8.75 4.15 10.44
N THR A 284 -9.54 4.65 9.48
CA THR A 284 -10.95 4.29 9.34
C THR A 284 -11.32 4.10 7.87
N ALA A 285 -12.32 3.25 7.60
CA ALA A 285 -12.84 3.11 6.25
C ALA A 285 -13.42 4.45 5.78
N GLY A 286 -13.06 4.87 4.57
CA GLY A 286 -13.52 6.14 4.01
C GLY A 286 -13.11 6.30 2.55
N ASN A 287 -13.91 7.04 1.79
CA ASN A 287 -13.62 7.36 0.40
C ASN A 287 -12.96 8.74 0.33
N ALA A 288 -11.78 8.82 -0.29
CA ALA A 288 -11.03 10.08 -0.43
C ALA A 288 -11.80 11.18 -1.18
N GLN A 289 -12.81 10.81 -1.98
CA GLN A 289 -13.71 11.72 -2.70
C GLN A 289 -14.83 12.31 -1.82
N ASN A 290 -14.98 11.85 -0.57
CA ASN A 290 -15.91 12.37 0.42
C ASN A 290 -15.41 12.04 1.84
N LEU A 291 -14.57 12.91 2.39
CA LEU A 291 -13.90 12.68 3.67
C LEU A 291 -14.82 13.02 4.85
N PRO A 292 -14.98 12.12 5.84
CA PRO A 292 -15.79 12.39 7.03
C PRO A 292 -15.03 13.26 8.05
N ILE A 293 -14.48 14.38 7.58
CA ILE A 293 -13.70 15.34 8.36
C ILE A 293 -14.31 16.74 8.16
N PRO A 294 -14.39 17.59 9.19
CA PRO A 294 -14.79 18.99 9.04
C PRO A 294 -13.88 19.78 8.09
N GLU A 295 -14.38 20.93 7.63
CA GLU A 295 -13.56 21.89 6.89
C GLU A 295 -12.43 22.44 7.77
N SER A 296 -11.27 22.74 7.15
CA SER A 296 -10.13 23.41 7.79
C SER A 296 -9.69 22.77 9.12
N TYR A 297 -9.56 21.44 9.10
CA TYR A 297 -9.28 20.63 10.28
C TYR A 297 -7.83 20.15 10.38
N VAL A 298 -7.21 19.78 9.25
CA VAL A 298 -5.88 19.14 9.24
C VAL A 298 -4.77 20.12 8.87
N ASN A 299 -3.57 19.90 9.39
CA ASN A 299 -2.41 20.79 9.23
C ASN A 299 -1.53 20.41 8.03
N LEU A 300 -1.49 19.12 7.67
CA LEU A 300 -0.72 18.63 6.54
C LEU A 300 -1.43 17.41 5.94
N ILE A 301 -1.41 17.30 4.62
CA ILE A 301 -1.78 16.08 3.90
C ILE A 301 -0.53 15.51 3.23
N VAL A 302 -0.25 14.22 3.39
CA VAL A 302 0.81 13.54 2.60
C VAL A 302 0.27 12.20 2.12
N THR A 303 0.19 12.04 0.80
CA THR A 303 -0.42 10.85 0.22
C THR A 303 0.14 10.49 -1.15
N SER A 304 -0.19 9.30 -1.63
CA SER A 304 0.08 8.86 -2.99
C SER A 304 -1.17 8.15 -3.53
N PRO A 305 -1.91 8.78 -4.45
CA PRO A 305 -3.10 8.16 -5.01
C PRO A 305 -2.74 6.93 -5.84
N PRO A 306 -3.71 6.03 -6.09
CA PRO A 306 -3.58 5.03 -7.14
C PRO A 306 -3.18 5.69 -8.47
N TYR A 307 -2.26 5.06 -9.20
CA TYR A 307 -1.81 5.57 -10.49
C TYR A 307 -2.89 5.35 -11.56
N ALA A 308 -2.96 6.30 -12.50
CA ALA A 308 -3.94 6.30 -13.58
C ALA A 308 -4.02 4.97 -14.36
N ALA A 309 -5.20 4.69 -14.91
CA ALA A 309 -5.47 3.61 -15.86
C ALA A 309 -5.11 2.19 -15.37
N ASN A 310 -5.42 1.86 -14.11
CA ASN A 310 -5.15 0.55 -13.52
C ASN A 310 -3.69 0.10 -13.68
N ALA A 311 -2.73 1.03 -13.55
CA ALA A 311 -1.32 0.67 -13.58
C ALA A 311 -0.99 -0.39 -12.51
N ILE A 312 -1.71 -0.35 -11.38
CA ILE A 312 -1.73 -1.39 -10.34
C ILE A 312 -3.19 -1.70 -9.97
N ASP A 313 -3.50 -2.99 -9.85
CA ASP A 313 -4.81 -3.46 -9.40
C ASP A 313 -4.64 -4.10 -8.01
N TYR A 314 -4.66 -3.25 -6.97
CA TYR A 314 -4.42 -3.66 -5.58
C TYR A 314 -5.39 -4.76 -5.14
N MET A 315 -6.69 -4.59 -5.44
CA MET A 315 -7.73 -5.54 -5.04
C MET A 315 -7.50 -6.94 -5.62
N ARG A 316 -6.94 -7.09 -6.83
CA ARG A 316 -6.61 -8.43 -7.37
C ARG A 316 -5.64 -9.20 -6.48
N ALA A 317 -4.63 -8.54 -5.92
CA ALA A 317 -3.67 -9.15 -5.01
C ALA A 317 -4.29 -9.35 -3.62
N HIS A 318 -4.92 -8.31 -3.09
CA HIS A 318 -5.47 -8.32 -1.73
C HIS A 318 -6.62 -9.31 -1.57
N LYS A 319 -7.36 -9.60 -2.65
CA LYS A 319 -8.43 -10.61 -2.68
C LYS A 319 -8.00 -11.98 -2.19
N PHE A 320 -6.73 -12.37 -2.41
CA PHE A 320 -6.22 -13.64 -1.90
C PHE A 320 -6.22 -13.67 -0.38
N SER A 321 -5.68 -12.63 0.27
CA SER A 321 -5.66 -12.55 1.73
C SER A 321 -7.05 -12.29 2.30
N LEU A 322 -7.83 -11.39 1.68
CA LEU A 322 -9.15 -11.00 2.15
C LEU A 322 -10.14 -12.18 2.13
N ALA A 323 -10.08 -13.05 1.12
CA ALA A 323 -10.88 -14.29 1.10
C ALA A 323 -10.59 -15.18 2.32
N TRP A 324 -9.31 -15.39 2.65
CA TRP A 324 -8.92 -16.13 3.85
C TRP A 324 -9.31 -15.40 5.15
N LEU A 325 -9.28 -14.07 5.16
CA LEU A 325 -9.72 -13.26 6.29
C LEU A 325 -11.25 -13.19 6.42
N GLY A 326 -12.00 -13.83 5.53
CA GLY A 326 -13.46 -13.99 5.63
C GLY A 326 -14.29 -13.01 4.81
N HIS A 327 -13.69 -12.32 3.83
CA HIS A 327 -14.42 -11.48 2.89
C HIS A 327 -14.85 -12.31 1.67
N PRO A 328 -16.16 -12.38 1.34
CA PRO A 328 -16.64 -13.07 0.14
C PRO A 328 -16.04 -12.49 -1.14
N ILE A 329 -15.75 -13.35 -2.12
CA ILE A 329 -15.03 -12.92 -3.32
C ILE A 329 -15.83 -11.99 -4.23
N ASP A 330 -17.16 -12.05 -4.15
CA ASP A 330 -18.09 -11.25 -4.94
C ASP A 330 -18.18 -9.82 -4.39
N ASP A 331 -18.23 -9.66 -3.07
CA ASP A 331 -18.16 -8.36 -2.39
C ASP A 331 -16.86 -7.63 -2.75
N LEU A 332 -15.73 -8.35 -2.75
CA LEU A 332 -14.44 -7.81 -3.17
C LEU A 332 -14.42 -7.41 -4.66
N GLY A 333 -15.19 -8.11 -5.49
CA GLY A 333 -15.40 -7.77 -6.89
C GLY A 333 -16.17 -6.47 -7.07
N GLN A 334 -17.18 -6.22 -6.24
CA GLN A 334 -17.94 -4.98 -6.20
C GLN A 334 -17.08 -3.82 -5.70
N LEU A 335 -16.40 -4.01 -4.56
CA LEU A 335 -15.51 -3.00 -3.97
C LEU A 335 -14.39 -2.57 -4.93
N ARG A 336 -13.86 -3.49 -5.76
CA ARG A 336 -12.88 -3.16 -6.80
C ARG A 336 -13.36 -2.05 -7.74
N GLY A 337 -14.67 -1.92 -7.98
CA GLY A 337 -15.26 -0.88 -8.82
C GLY A 337 -15.15 0.53 -8.26
N GLU A 338 -15.03 0.64 -6.92
CA GLU A 338 -14.96 1.91 -6.18
C GLU A 338 -13.54 2.50 -6.10
N TYR A 339 -12.52 1.73 -6.48
CA TYR A 339 -11.15 2.24 -6.52
C TYR A 339 -11.01 3.37 -7.54
N ILE A 340 -10.31 4.42 -7.10
CA ILE A 340 -9.85 5.49 -7.98
C ILE A 340 -8.99 4.88 -9.09
N GLY A 341 -9.25 5.29 -10.34
CA GLY A 341 -8.56 4.80 -11.54
C GLY A 341 -9.16 3.53 -12.14
N GLY A 342 -10.35 3.12 -11.70
CA GLY A 342 -11.08 1.97 -12.24
C GLY A 342 -11.36 2.04 -13.75
N GLU A 343 -11.43 0.87 -14.40
CA GLU A 343 -11.59 0.76 -15.86
C GLU A 343 -13.04 0.87 -16.36
N SER A 344 -14.03 0.74 -15.47
CA SER A 344 -15.44 0.82 -15.84
C SER A 344 -15.85 2.28 -16.00
N THR A 345 -16.39 2.67 -17.14
CA THR A 345 -16.89 4.04 -17.37
C THR A 345 -18.40 4.06 -17.60
N ASN A 346 -19.05 2.90 -17.54
CA ASN A 346 -20.49 2.78 -17.68
C ASN A 346 -21.18 3.43 -16.48
N SER A 347 -22.14 4.32 -16.74
CA SER A 347 -22.89 5.05 -15.72
C SER A 347 -22.01 5.89 -14.77
N PHE A 348 -20.77 6.18 -15.15
CA PHE A 348 -19.88 7.05 -14.37
C PHE A 348 -20.24 8.52 -14.61
N SER A 349 -20.38 9.29 -13.54
CA SER A 349 -20.57 10.75 -13.62
C SER A 349 -19.21 11.42 -13.75
N PHE A 350 -18.95 12.08 -14.88
CA PHE A 350 -17.67 12.75 -15.16
C PHE A 350 -17.66 14.19 -14.64
N GLU A 351 -16.51 14.66 -14.17
CA GLU A 351 -16.29 16.08 -13.90
C GLU A 351 -15.86 16.80 -15.18
N GLY A 352 -16.17 18.10 -15.27
CA GLY A 352 -15.50 18.98 -16.23
C GLY A 352 -14.02 19.09 -15.87
N LEU A 353 -13.14 18.98 -16.86
CA LEU A 353 -11.70 19.08 -16.67
C LEU A 353 -11.18 20.44 -17.18
N PRO A 354 -10.15 21.01 -16.54
CA PRO A 354 -9.41 22.15 -17.08
C PRO A 354 -8.80 21.86 -18.46
N ALA A 355 -8.49 22.91 -19.21
CA ALA A 355 -8.21 22.81 -20.64
C ALA A 355 -7.02 21.90 -20.98
N TYR A 356 -5.88 22.03 -20.29
CA TYR A 356 -4.72 21.20 -20.57
C TYR A 356 -4.99 19.72 -20.21
N THR A 357 -5.63 19.47 -19.07
CA THR A 357 -6.01 18.14 -18.61
C THR A 357 -7.04 17.47 -19.53
N GLN A 358 -8.05 18.21 -19.99
CA GLN A 358 -9.03 17.73 -20.96
C GLN A 358 -8.36 17.40 -22.30
N ASN A 359 -7.48 18.27 -22.79
CA ASN A 359 -6.73 18.05 -24.02
C ASN A 359 -5.84 16.80 -23.91
N LYS A 360 -5.25 16.56 -22.73
CA LYS A 360 -4.48 15.35 -22.48
C LYS A 360 -5.33 14.09 -22.60
N ALA A 361 -6.50 14.07 -21.96
CA ALA A 361 -7.44 12.96 -22.08
C ALA A 361 -7.91 12.75 -23.53
N ASN A 362 -8.22 13.84 -24.25
CA ASN A 362 -8.63 13.81 -25.66
C ASN A 362 -7.53 13.24 -26.57
N SER A 363 -6.26 13.62 -26.37
CA SER A 363 -5.14 13.12 -27.17
C SER A 363 -4.96 11.60 -27.08
N ILE A 364 -5.35 10.98 -25.96
CA ILE A 364 -5.39 9.53 -25.80
C ILE A 364 -6.67 8.96 -26.41
N ALA A 365 -7.81 9.65 -26.27
CA ALA A 365 -9.08 9.25 -26.86
C ALA A 365 -9.03 9.17 -28.41
N GLU A 366 -8.28 10.08 -29.05
CA GLU A 366 -8.02 10.07 -30.50
C GLU A 366 -7.33 8.78 -30.96
N ARG A 367 -6.55 8.14 -30.09
CA ARG A 367 -5.85 6.87 -30.37
C ARG A 367 -6.63 5.65 -29.88
N ASP A 368 -7.34 5.78 -28.77
CA ASP A 368 -8.13 4.74 -28.10
C ASP A 368 -9.18 5.42 -27.22
N GLU A 369 -10.39 5.58 -27.77
CA GLU A 369 -11.50 6.28 -27.11
C GLU A 369 -11.77 5.73 -25.70
N LYS A 370 -11.77 4.40 -25.56
CA LYS A 370 -12.00 3.73 -24.27
C LYS A 370 -10.93 4.12 -23.25
N LYS A 371 -9.65 4.11 -23.64
CA LYS A 371 -8.55 4.50 -22.73
C LYS A 371 -8.56 6.00 -22.41
N GLY A 372 -8.95 6.84 -23.36
CA GLY A 372 -9.19 8.28 -23.10
C GLY A 372 -10.28 8.50 -22.06
N ARG A 373 -11.42 7.82 -22.18
CA ARG A 373 -12.51 7.89 -21.19
C ARG A 373 -12.10 7.36 -19.81
N VAL A 374 -11.30 6.29 -19.73
CA VAL A 374 -10.75 5.79 -18.45
C VAL A 374 -9.83 6.82 -17.79
N LEU A 375 -9.00 7.52 -18.57
CA LEU A 375 -8.16 8.58 -18.03
C LEU A 375 -8.98 9.80 -17.58
N HIS A 376 -10.03 10.19 -18.32
CA HIS A 376 -10.96 11.22 -17.88
C HIS A 376 -11.67 10.83 -16.58
N ARG A 377 -12.09 9.56 -16.43
CA ARG A 377 -12.64 9.06 -15.16
C ARG A 377 -11.63 9.27 -14.02
N TYR A 378 -10.38 8.86 -14.20
CA TYR A 378 -9.33 9.06 -13.19
C TYR A 378 -9.19 10.54 -12.78
N TYR A 379 -9.12 11.46 -13.74
CA TYR A 379 -9.04 12.88 -13.43
C TYR A 379 -10.32 13.43 -12.78
N SER A 380 -11.49 12.89 -13.10
CA SER A 380 -12.74 13.24 -12.41
C SER A 380 -12.72 12.83 -10.93
N GLU A 381 -12.26 11.60 -10.64
CA GLU A 381 -12.13 11.10 -9.28
C GLU A 381 -11.08 11.91 -8.50
N MET A 382 -9.95 12.23 -9.14
CA MET A 382 -8.91 13.07 -8.53
C MET A 382 -9.36 14.52 -8.31
N THR A 383 -10.18 15.10 -9.20
CA THR A 383 -10.81 16.41 -8.96
C THR A 383 -11.64 16.41 -7.68
N ARG A 384 -12.44 15.36 -7.44
CA ARG A 384 -13.23 15.23 -6.21
C ARG A 384 -12.35 15.06 -4.98
N THR A 385 -11.33 14.21 -5.07
CA THR A 385 -10.36 14.01 -3.99
C THR A 385 -9.61 15.30 -3.65
N LEU A 386 -9.11 16.04 -4.64
CA LEU A 386 -8.41 17.30 -4.43
C LEU A 386 -9.34 18.38 -3.84
N ARG A 387 -10.63 18.38 -4.20
CA ARG A 387 -11.63 19.27 -3.62
C ARG A 387 -11.84 18.98 -2.13
N GLU A 388 -11.93 17.71 -1.76
CA GLU A 388 -12.01 17.29 -0.36
C GLU A 388 -10.72 17.61 0.41
N MET A 389 -9.55 17.38 -0.19
CA MET A 389 -8.27 17.78 0.39
C MET A 389 -8.21 19.28 0.65
N TYR A 390 -8.64 20.11 -0.32
CA TYR A 390 -8.70 21.57 -0.16
C TYR A 390 -9.65 21.96 0.97
N ARG A 391 -10.83 21.34 1.04
CA ARG A 391 -11.83 21.59 2.08
C ARG A 391 -11.29 21.30 3.48
N VAL A 392 -10.71 20.11 3.69
CA VAL A 392 -10.30 19.67 5.04
C VAL A 392 -8.98 20.29 5.51
N LEU A 393 -8.13 20.76 4.59
CA LEU A 393 -6.85 21.39 4.92
C LEU A 393 -7.08 22.80 5.49
N LYS A 394 -6.38 23.16 6.58
CA LYS A 394 -6.39 24.52 7.12
C LYS A 394 -5.85 25.54 6.10
N PRO A 395 -6.28 26.81 6.14
CA PRO A 395 -5.57 27.88 5.44
C PRO A 395 -4.13 28.00 5.94
N ASP A 396 -3.23 28.50 5.10
CA ASP A 396 -1.77 28.54 5.37
C ASP A 396 -1.22 27.15 5.75
N SER A 397 -1.54 26.16 4.93
CA SER A 397 -1.08 24.78 5.11
C SER A 397 -0.87 24.11 3.76
N ALA A 398 -0.23 22.94 3.77
CA ALA A 398 0.19 22.26 2.55
C ALA A 398 -0.40 20.85 2.41
N ALA A 399 -0.52 20.41 1.17
CA ALA A 399 -0.75 19.02 0.81
C ALA A 399 0.34 18.54 -0.15
N ILE A 400 0.88 17.35 0.12
CA ILE A 400 1.91 16.70 -0.67
C ILE A 400 1.32 15.48 -1.34
N VAL A 401 1.35 15.45 -2.66
CA VAL A 401 0.80 14.36 -3.46
C VAL A 401 1.90 13.76 -4.33
N VAL A 402 2.22 12.50 -4.08
CA VAL A 402 3.27 11.76 -4.79
C VAL A 402 2.64 10.93 -5.89
N VAL A 403 2.96 11.24 -7.13
CA VAL A 403 2.38 10.60 -8.32
C VAL A 403 3.47 10.17 -9.29
N GLY A 404 3.13 9.27 -10.19
CA GLY A 404 4.00 8.82 -11.25
C GLY A 404 3.26 8.93 -12.57
N SER A 405 3.95 9.40 -13.61
CA SER A 405 3.33 9.46 -14.93
C SER A 405 3.33 8.10 -15.60
N SER A 406 2.32 7.86 -16.43
CA SER A 406 2.12 6.61 -17.17
C SER A 406 2.12 6.86 -18.67
N ILE A 407 2.59 5.88 -19.44
CA ILE A 407 2.48 5.91 -20.90
C ILE A 407 1.29 5.07 -21.33
N ILE A 408 0.28 5.73 -21.90
CA ILE A 408 -0.93 5.09 -22.45
C ILE A 408 -0.94 5.31 -23.94
N ARG A 409 -0.93 4.22 -24.73
CA ARG A 409 -0.92 4.29 -26.21
C ARG A 409 0.20 5.19 -26.78
N GLY A 410 1.37 5.16 -26.15
CA GLY A 410 2.53 5.95 -26.54
C GLY A 410 2.41 7.45 -26.24
N VAL A 411 1.43 7.85 -25.42
CA VAL A 411 1.28 9.21 -24.92
C VAL A 411 1.57 9.20 -23.43
N ASP A 412 2.44 10.10 -22.98
CA ASP A 412 2.65 10.36 -21.57
C ASP A 412 1.42 11.09 -21.00
N THR A 413 0.86 10.56 -19.91
CA THR A 413 -0.30 11.16 -19.23
C THR A 413 -0.01 12.50 -18.59
N GLU A 414 1.27 12.83 -18.36
CA GLU A 414 1.73 14.03 -17.65
C GLU A 414 0.90 14.28 -16.38
N THR A 415 0.74 13.23 -15.57
CA THR A 415 -0.22 13.20 -14.45
C THR A 415 0.03 14.33 -13.46
N GLN A 416 1.29 14.64 -13.19
CA GLN A 416 1.71 15.74 -12.33
C GLN A 416 1.23 17.11 -12.82
N ASN A 417 1.29 17.37 -14.12
CA ASN A 417 0.87 18.65 -14.71
C ASN A 417 -0.65 18.76 -14.72
N CYS A 418 -1.35 17.67 -15.05
CA CYS A 418 -2.81 17.62 -15.03
C CYS A 418 -3.37 17.82 -13.62
N LEU A 419 -2.80 17.15 -12.62
CA LEU A 419 -3.24 17.29 -11.23
C LEU A 419 -2.86 18.65 -10.63
N ALA A 420 -1.76 19.26 -11.08
CA ALA A 420 -1.43 20.64 -10.70
C ALA A 420 -2.49 21.62 -11.22
N GLU A 421 -2.83 21.56 -12.52
CA GLU A 421 -3.86 22.42 -13.14
C GLU A 421 -5.24 22.24 -12.48
N ILE A 422 -5.63 20.98 -12.16
CA ILE A 422 -6.86 20.70 -11.41
C ILE A 422 -6.82 21.36 -10.03
N GLY A 423 -5.72 21.22 -9.29
CA GLY A 423 -5.58 21.81 -7.96
C GLY A 423 -5.62 23.34 -7.99
N GLU A 424 -4.99 23.96 -8.99
CA GLU A 424 -5.04 25.41 -9.22
C GLU A 424 -6.48 25.89 -9.49
N THR A 425 -7.23 25.15 -10.31
CA THR A 425 -8.64 25.45 -10.58
C THR A 425 -9.52 25.35 -9.33
N ILE A 426 -9.17 24.47 -8.38
CA ILE A 426 -9.88 24.32 -7.09
C ILE A 426 -9.54 25.45 -6.12
N GLY A 427 -8.36 26.07 -6.23
CA GLY A 427 -7.91 27.18 -5.40
C GLY A 427 -6.59 26.94 -4.65
N PHE A 428 -5.91 25.81 -4.87
CA PHE A 428 -4.54 25.64 -4.40
C PHE A 428 -3.58 26.52 -5.20
N GLN A 429 -2.47 26.92 -4.59
CA GLN A 429 -1.27 27.32 -5.32
C GLN A 429 -0.35 26.11 -5.45
N VAL A 430 0.30 25.93 -6.61
CA VAL A 430 1.30 24.88 -6.82
C VAL A 430 2.68 25.51 -7.00
N PRO A 431 3.34 25.95 -5.91
CA PRO A 431 4.59 26.69 -6.02
C PRO A 431 5.75 25.85 -6.58
N LYS A 432 5.71 24.52 -6.43
CA LYS A 432 6.72 23.61 -6.99
C LYS A 432 6.19 22.18 -7.16
N ILE A 433 6.70 21.51 -8.19
CA ILE A 433 6.66 20.05 -8.35
C ILE A 433 8.10 19.54 -8.20
N GLY A 434 8.36 18.75 -7.17
CA GLY A 434 9.63 18.05 -6.98
C GLY A 434 9.71 16.82 -7.89
N ILE A 435 10.92 16.39 -8.23
CA ILE A 435 11.17 15.19 -9.04
C ILE A 435 11.98 14.22 -8.18
N ARG A 436 11.58 12.96 -8.20
CA ARG A 436 12.23 11.85 -7.50
C ARG A 436 12.62 10.77 -8.49
N GLN A 437 13.90 10.43 -8.55
CA GLN A 437 14.42 9.35 -9.38
C GLN A 437 14.29 8.00 -8.68
N LEU A 438 13.82 6.99 -9.42
CA LEU A 438 13.60 5.64 -8.92
C LEU A 438 14.76 4.71 -9.27
N ASP A 439 15.36 4.11 -8.24
CA ASP A 439 16.29 2.98 -8.39
C ASP A 439 15.66 1.86 -9.22
N ARG A 440 16.44 1.28 -10.14
CA ARG A 440 16.02 0.15 -11.00
C ARG A 440 15.32 -0.99 -10.26
N ASN A 441 15.78 -1.29 -9.04
CA ASN A 441 15.30 -2.40 -8.22
C ASN A 441 14.16 -2.01 -7.26
N ARG A 442 13.86 -0.72 -7.09
CA ARG A 442 12.75 -0.20 -6.27
C ARG A 442 11.52 0.15 -7.11
N ARG A 443 11.53 -0.19 -8.40
CA ARG A 443 10.43 0.06 -9.34
C ARG A 443 9.21 -0.80 -9.05
N MET A 444 8.05 -0.27 -9.43
CA MET A 444 6.76 -0.96 -9.44
C MET A 444 6.81 -2.29 -10.22
N MET A 445 7.64 -2.37 -11.27
CA MET A 445 8.00 -3.60 -11.97
C MET A 445 9.53 -3.63 -12.19
N PRO A 446 10.27 -4.60 -11.62
CA PRO A 446 11.71 -4.70 -11.85
C PRO A 446 12.01 -4.88 -13.35
N ALA A 447 12.86 -4.03 -13.91
CA ALA A 447 13.39 -4.26 -15.25
C ALA A 447 14.27 -5.52 -15.22
N GLY A 448 14.06 -6.48 -16.13
CA GLY A 448 14.94 -7.63 -16.25
C GLY A 448 16.42 -7.23 -16.39
N SER A 449 17.35 -8.09 -16.00
CA SER A 449 18.79 -7.80 -15.99
C SER A 449 19.38 -7.43 -17.36
N LYS A 450 18.68 -7.75 -18.46
CA LYS A 450 19.05 -7.35 -19.84
C LYS A 450 18.33 -6.05 -20.23
N ILE A 451 19.11 -5.04 -20.63
CA ILE A 451 18.59 -3.78 -21.18
C ILE A 451 17.93 -4.07 -22.53
N ASN A 452 16.61 -3.87 -22.63
CA ASN A 452 15.86 -3.90 -23.87
C ASN A 452 15.09 -2.58 -24.03
N ARG A 453 15.65 -1.66 -24.82
CA ARG A 453 15.11 -0.30 -25.06
C ARG A 453 13.75 -0.29 -25.78
N GLN A 454 13.31 -1.43 -26.34
CA GLN A 454 11.99 -1.58 -26.98
C GLN A 454 10.91 -2.18 -26.06
N SER A 455 11.26 -2.54 -24.82
CA SER A 455 10.29 -3.12 -23.87
C SER A 455 9.41 -2.04 -23.24
N GLN A 456 8.09 -2.14 -23.43
CA GLN A 456 7.08 -1.29 -22.77
C GLN A 456 7.17 -1.30 -21.24
N ILE A 457 7.73 -2.36 -20.65
CA ILE A 457 7.92 -2.51 -19.19
C ILE A 457 9.15 -1.72 -18.72
N GLN A 458 10.22 -1.66 -19.52
CA GLN A 458 11.44 -0.91 -19.19
C GLN A 458 11.32 0.60 -19.46
N GLN A 459 10.32 1.01 -20.26
CA GLN A 459 9.98 2.40 -20.52
C GLN A 459 9.10 3.03 -19.43
N ARG A 460 8.65 2.27 -18.43
CA ARG A 460 7.75 2.77 -17.37
C ARG A 460 8.50 3.22 -16.12
N MET A 461 8.17 4.44 -15.68
CA MET A 461 8.44 5.07 -14.38
C MET A 461 9.88 4.97 -13.88
N HIS A 462 10.74 5.83 -14.42
CA HIS A 462 12.04 6.16 -13.81
C HIS A 462 11.94 7.30 -12.81
N GLU A 463 10.82 8.05 -12.85
CA GLU A 463 10.57 9.24 -12.05
C GLU A 463 9.22 9.15 -11.35
N GLU A 464 9.17 9.68 -10.13
CA GLU A 464 7.96 10.11 -9.45
C GLU A 464 8.02 11.63 -9.29
N TYR A 465 6.85 12.25 -9.27
CA TYR A 465 6.67 13.67 -9.09
C TYR A 465 5.99 13.93 -7.75
N VAL A 466 6.51 14.90 -7.01
CA VAL A 466 5.99 15.30 -5.70
C VAL A 466 5.36 16.68 -5.85
N ILE A 467 4.04 16.72 -5.96
CA ILE A 467 3.29 17.96 -6.12
C ILE A 467 3.12 18.60 -4.75
N GLY A 468 3.61 19.83 -4.58
CA GLY A 468 3.34 20.65 -3.42
C GLY A 468 2.15 21.56 -3.66
N TYR A 469 1.03 21.28 -3.02
CA TYR A 469 -0.11 22.18 -2.98
C TYR A 469 -0.05 23.04 -1.72
N TYR A 470 -0.25 24.34 -1.87
CA TYR A 470 -0.36 25.30 -0.76
C TYR A 470 -1.76 25.91 -0.77
N LYS A 471 -2.47 25.87 0.37
CA LYS A 471 -3.77 26.52 0.52
C LYS A 471 -3.55 27.94 1.07
N PRO A 472 -3.78 28.99 0.27
CA PRO A 472 -3.60 30.37 0.74
C PRO A 472 -4.61 30.69 1.84
N THR A 473 -4.25 31.63 2.72
CA THR A 473 -5.24 32.32 3.55
C THR A 473 -6.22 33.02 2.62
N SER A 474 -7.52 32.76 2.76
CA SER A 474 -8.53 33.57 2.06
C SER A 474 -8.25 35.03 2.37
N THR A 475 -7.86 35.81 1.36
CA THR A 475 -7.92 37.27 1.47
C THR A 475 -9.37 37.58 1.73
N GLY A 476 -9.71 37.98 2.95
CA GLY A 476 -11.03 38.57 3.19
C GLY A 476 -11.21 39.66 2.17
N ASP A 477 -12.33 39.64 1.43
CA ASP A 477 -12.81 40.80 0.70
C ASP A 477 -12.93 41.93 1.73
N SER A 478 -11.89 42.77 1.77
CA SER A 478 -11.82 44.01 2.55
C SER A 478 -12.55 45.12 1.85
#